data_AF-A0A8T5KQF3-F1
#
_entry.id   AF-A0A8T5KQF3-F1
#
_cell.length_a   1.000
_cell.length_b   1.000
_cell.length_c   1.000
_cell.angle_alpha   90.00
_cell.angle_beta   90.00
_cell.angle_gamma   90.00
#
_symmetry.space_group_name_H-M   'P 1'
#
loop_
_entity.id
_entity.type
_entity.pdbx_description
1 polymer ?
#
loop_
_entity_poly.entity_id
_entity_poly.type
_entity_poly.pdbx_seq_one_letter_code
_entity_poly.pdbx_strand_id
1 'polypeptide(L)'
;MQPGVDPGKPSQTQFSGQTQYINEQIQQTQGAFPQQQIIIINANFQPSFNFRYLSYAIFAFGIIGSWILSITSIDSDVDQYLRFLSEATCCLSIILTFVFDAVFYKGKADWQSTTGQSNTGSITGMIFDLLFAGIVIIFGYMWFIGD
;
A
#
# COMPACT_ATOMS: atom_id res chain seq x y z
N MET A 1 -25.44 19.31 -60.24
CA MET A 1 -25.27 17.91 -59.80
C MET A 1 -24.14 17.89 -58.81
N GLN A 2 -24.42 17.63 -57.53
CA GLN A 2 -23.42 17.48 -56.48
C GLN A 2 -23.83 16.26 -55.65
N PRO A 3 -23.06 15.16 -55.66
CA PRO A 3 -23.34 14.00 -54.83
C PRO A 3 -22.96 14.30 -53.37
N GLY A 4 -23.89 14.06 -52.46
CA GLY A 4 -23.66 14.12 -51.02
C GLY A 4 -22.79 12.95 -50.57
N VAL A 5 -21.78 13.27 -49.76
CA VAL A 5 -20.89 12.29 -49.13
C VAL A 5 -21.46 11.98 -47.75
N ASP A 6 -21.88 10.74 -47.51
CA ASP A 6 -22.27 10.23 -46.20
C ASP A 6 -21.02 9.99 -45.32
N PRO A 7 -20.92 10.55 -44.11
CA PRO A 7 -19.91 10.14 -43.15
C PRO A 7 -20.48 9.04 -42.24
N GLY A 8 -19.98 7.82 -42.41
CA GLY A 8 -20.20 6.71 -41.49
C GLY A 8 -19.74 7.03 -40.06
N LYS A 9 -20.55 6.58 -39.10
CA LYS A 9 -20.35 6.72 -37.64
C LYS A 9 -18.99 6.18 -37.18
N PRO A 10 -18.23 6.89 -36.32
CA PRO A 10 -17.22 6.27 -35.50
C PRO A 10 -17.84 5.63 -34.24
N SER A 11 -17.33 4.44 -33.95
CA SER A 11 -17.66 3.52 -32.85
C SER A 11 -17.69 4.19 -31.47
N GLN A 12 -18.80 4.04 -30.73
CA GLN A 12 -18.84 4.36 -29.30
C GLN A 12 -18.31 3.17 -28.49
N THR A 13 -17.14 3.33 -27.89
CA THR A 13 -16.66 2.49 -26.79
C THR A 13 -17.53 2.76 -25.57
N GLN A 14 -18.45 1.85 -25.26
CA GLN A 14 -19.20 1.85 -24.00
C GLN A 14 -18.26 1.59 -22.82
N PHE A 15 -18.04 2.62 -21.99
CA PHE A 15 -17.48 2.43 -20.66
C PHE A 15 -18.64 2.19 -19.69
N SER A 16 -18.80 0.93 -19.27
CA SER A 16 -19.82 0.51 -18.31
C SER A 16 -19.42 0.93 -16.89
N GLY A 17 -20.20 1.83 -16.28
CA GLY A 17 -20.08 2.21 -14.89
C GLY A 17 -21.18 3.21 -14.53
N GLN A 18 -22.12 2.80 -13.67
CA GLN A 18 -23.31 3.57 -13.26
C GLN A 18 -22.97 4.98 -12.72
N THR A 19 -23.45 6.02 -13.41
CA THR A 19 -23.52 7.38 -12.87
C THR A 19 -24.88 7.59 -12.23
N GLN A 20 -24.94 7.61 -10.90
CA GLN A 20 -26.16 7.93 -10.17
C GLN A 20 -26.59 9.39 -10.44
N TYR A 21 -27.86 9.53 -10.84
CA TYR A 21 -28.70 10.72 -10.99
C TYR A 21 -28.42 11.84 -9.97
N ILE A 22 -27.65 12.88 -10.33
CA ILE A 22 -27.57 14.15 -9.58
C ILE A 22 -27.59 15.40 -10.52
N ASN A 23 -27.82 15.26 -11.84
CA ASN A 23 -27.62 16.39 -12.78
C ASN A 23 -28.83 16.81 -13.63
N GLU A 24 -30.05 16.37 -13.31
CA GLU A 24 -31.23 16.71 -14.15
C GLU A 24 -31.84 18.10 -13.87
N GLN A 25 -31.39 18.86 -12.87
CA GLN A 25 -32.08 20.10 -12.47
C GLN A 25 -31.27 21.40 -12.49
N ILE A 26 -30.00 21.37 -12.85
CA ILE A 26 -29.18 22.57 -13.06
C ILE A 26 -28.65 22.40 -14.48
N GLN A 27 -29.26 22.94 -15.54
CA GLN A 27 -28.82 24.23 -16.10
C GLN A 27 -29.63 24.49 -17.39
N GLN A 28 -30.95 24.59 -17.28
CA GLN A 28 -31.84 24.80 -18.44
C GLN A 28 -31.89 26.25 -18.95
N THR A 29 -31.06 27.18 -18.44
CA THR A 29 -31.03 28.54 -19.00
C THR A 29 -29.66 29.20 -18.86
N GLN A 30 -29.18 29.75 -19.99
CA GLN A 30 -28.08 30.70 -20.17
C GLN A 30 -26.65 30.16 -20.39
N GLY A 31 -26.13 30.48 -21.57
CA GLY A 31 -24.72 30.83 -21.81
C GLY A 31 -23.74 29.68 -21.81
N ALA A 32 -23.35 29.25 -23.01
CA ALA A 32 -22.30 28.25 -23.22
C ALA A 32 -20.95 28.69 -22.63
N PHE A 33 -20.65 28.23 -21.43
CA PHE A 33 -19.30 27.91 -21.00
C PHE A 33 -19.28 26.41 -20.73
N PRO A 34 -18.30 25.64 -21.25
CA PRO A 34 -18.17 24.25 -20.86
C PRO A 34 -17.85 24.25 -19.36
N GLN A 35 -18.87 23.97 -18.55
CA GLN A 35 -18.67 23.58 -17.15
C GLN A 35 -17.79 22.33 -17.24
N GLN A 36 -16.50 22.49 -16.92
CA GLN A 36 -15.59 21.37 -16.78
C GLN A 36 -16.20 20.51 -15.67
N GLN A 37 -16.93 19.46 -16.06
CA GLN A 37 -17.51 18.52 -15.12
C GLN A 37 -16.34 17.77 -14.49
N ILE A 38 -15.88 18.27 -13.34
CA ILE A 38 -14.88 17.60 -12.51
C ILE A 38 -15.60 16.39 -11.92
N ILE A 39 -15.57 15.28 -12.65
CA ILE A 39 -16.01 13.99 -12.12
C ILE A 39 -15.00 13.65 -11.03
N ILE A 40 -15.38 13.87 -9.78
CA ILE A 40 -14.62 13.41 -8.63
C ILE A 40 -14.82 11.90 -8.60
N ILE A 41 -13.94 11.18 -9.30
CA ILE A 41 -13.89 9.73 -9.21
C ILE A 41 -13.41 9.45 -7.78
N ASN A 42 -14.32 8.97 -6.92
CA ASN A 42 -13.93 8.43 -5.61
C ASN A 42 -13.27 7.06 -5.85
N ALA A 43 -12.13 7.09 -6.55
CA ALA A 43 -11.31 5.93 -6.76
C ALA A 43 -10.72 5.56 -5.39
N ASN A 44 -10.78 4.28 -5.05
CA ASN A 44 -10.17 3.74 -3.84
C ASN A 44 -8.91 2.97 -4.24
N PHE A 45 -7.86 3.05 -3.43
CA PHE A 45 -6.60 2.37 -3.71
C PHE A 45 -6.81 0.85 -3.71
N GLN A 46 -6.64 0.21 -4.87
CA GLN A 46 -6.71 -1.24 -5.04
C GLN A 46 -5.35 -1.75 -5.54
N PRO A 47 -4.45 -2.19 -4.65
CA PRO A 47 -3.16 -2.73 -5.07
C PRO A 47 -3.36 -4.11 -5.72
N SER A 48 -2.57 -4.41 -6.77
CA SER A 48 -2.55 -5.74 -7.39
C SER A 48 -2.00 -6.82 -6.44
N PHE A 49 -1.08 -6.43 -5.55
CA PHE A 49 -0.57 -7.25 -4.47
C PHE A 49 -0.61 -6.48 -3.16
N ASN A 50 -1.28 -7.02 -2.15
CA ASN A 50 -1.57 -6.30 -0.93
C ASN A 50 -0.46 -6.54 0.12
N PHE A 51 0.63 -5.77 -0.02
CA PHE A 51 1.79 -5.80 0.88
C PHE A 51 1.45 -5.63 2.36
N ARG A 52 0.30 -5.03 2.67
CA ARG A 52 -0.20 -4.88 4.05
C ARG A 52 -0.67 -6.19 4.67
N TYR A 53 -1.23 -7.11 3.89
CA TYR A 53 -1.51 -8.45 4.42
C TYR A 53 -0.22 -9.27 4.54
N LEU A 54 0.73 -9.06 3.65
CA LEU A 54 2.05 -9.71 3.74
C LEU A 54 2.81 -9.26 4.98
N SER A 55 2.81 -7.96 5.33
CA SER A 55 3.44 -7.46 6.54
C SER A 55 2.84 -8.11 7.80
N TYR A 56 1.52 -8.19 7.90
CA TYR A 56 0.85 -8.88 9.01
C TYR A 56 1.17 -10.37 9.09
N ALA A 57 1.26 -11.06 7.95
CA ALA A 57 1.65 -12.46 7.92
C ALA A 57 3.07 -12.65 8.44
N ILE A 58 4.02 -11.82 7.99
CA ILE A 58 5.43 -11.91 8.38
C ILE A 58 5.63 -11.58 9.85
N PHE A 59 4.92 -10.56 10.36
CA PHE A 59 4.90 -10.27 11.78
C PHE A 59 4.42 -11.46 12.60
N ALA A 60 3.28 -12.05 12.22
CA ALA A 60 2.71 -13.19 12.94
C ALA A 60 3.66 -14.41 12.92
N PHE A 61 4.19 -14.77 11.75
CA PHE A 61 5.13 -15.89 11.61
C PHE A 61 6.44 -15.64 12.36
N GLY A 62 6.93 -14.41 12.38
CA GLY A 62 8.13 -14.03 13.11
C GLY A 62 8.01 -14.19 14.61
N ILE A 63 6.92 -13.67 15.19
CA ILE A 63 6.65 -13.78 16.62
C ILE A 63 6.41 -15.24 17.03
N ILE A 64 5.61 -15.98 16.25
CA ILE A 64 5.36 -17.40 16.52
C ILE A 64 6.65 -18.21 16.40
N GLY A 65 7.44 -18.00 15.34
CA GLY A 65 8.71 -18.68 15.12
C GLY A 65 9.72 -18.39 16.23
N SER A 66 9.86 -17.12 16.60
CA SER A 66 10.70 -16.70 17.73
C SER A 66 10.28 -17.36 19.03
N TRP A 67 8.97 -17.39 19.32
CA TRP A 67 8.46 -18.01 20.54
C TRP A 67 8.73 -19.51 20.59
N ILE A 68 8.49 -20.23 19.48
CA ILE A 68 8.79 -21.67 19.38
C ILE A 68 10.28 -21.95 19.59
N LEU A 69 11.15 -21.15 18.97
CA LEU A 69 12.60 -21.29 19.12
C LEU A 69 13.06 -20.99 20.56
N SER A 70 12.42 -20.04 21.24
CA SER A 70 12.75 -19.65 22.62
C SER A 70 12.42 -20.74 23.65
N ILE A 71 11.33 -21.49 23.44
CA ILE A 71 10.88 -22.55 24.36
C ILE A 71 11.46 -23.92 24.04
N THR A 72 12.11 -24.07 22.89
CA THR A 72 12.71 -25.34 22.47
C THR A 72 14.05 -25.53 23.19
N SER A 73 14.13 -26.56 24.04
CA SER A 73 15.38 -27.01 24.68
C SER A 73 15.74 -28.39 24.16
N ILE A 74 16.93 -28.55 23.59
CA ILE A 74 17.39 -29.84 23.04
C ILE A 74 18.67 -30.29 23.76
N ASP A 75 19.69 -29.44 23.78
CA ASP A 75 21.02 -29.74 24.34
C ASP A 75 21.78 -28.45 24.64
N SER A 76 22.70 -28.45 25.60
CA SER A 76 23.29 -27.22 26.15
C SER A 76 24.01 -26.35 25.13
N ASP A 77 24.70 -26.97 24.16
CA ASP A 77 25.42 -26.25 23.11
C ASP A 77 24.47 -25.72 22.02
N VAL A 78 23.35 -26.42 21.78
CA VAL A 78 22.36 -26.06 20.77
C VAL A 78 21.40 -24.99 21.29
N ASP A 79 21.14 -24.99 22.60
CA ASP A 79 20.22 -24.05 23.26
C ASP A 79 20.70 -22.59 23.13
N GLN A 80 22.01 -22.33 23.19
CA GLN A 80 22.55 -20.99 22.96
C GLN A 80 22.31 -20.53 21.50
N TYR A 81 22.49 -21.42 20.53
CA TYR A 81 22.25 -21.12 19.12
C TYR A 81 20.75 -20.91 18.83
N LEU A 82 19.87 -21.68 19.45
CA LEU A 82 18.41 -21.53 19.33
C LEU A 82 17.92 -20.21 19.93
N ARG A 83 18.49 -19.76 21.05
CA ARG A 83 18.21 -18.45 21.64
C ARG A 83 18.61 -17.31 20.70
N PHE A 84 19.82 -17.37 20.14
CA PHE A 84 20.27 -16.39 19.16
C PHE A 84 19.36 -16.35 17.91
N LEU A 85 18.98 -17.52 17.38
CA LEU A 85 18.06 -17.64 16.25
C LEU A 85 16.66 -17.10 16.58
N SER A 86 16.16 -17.33 17.79
CA SER A 86 14.87 -16.80 18.27
C SER A 86 14.85 -15.27 18.28
N GLU A 87 15.92 -14.65 18.78
CA GLU A 87 16.05 -13.19 18.82
C GLU A 87 16.25 -12.61 17.41
N ALA A 88 17.11 -13.24 16.60
CA ALA A 88 17.33 -12.85 15.22
C ALA A 88 16.03 -12.93 14.39
N THR A 89 15.25 -14.01 14.52
CA THR A 89 13.97 -14.16 13.81
C THR A 89 12.94 -13.13 14.26
N CYS A 90 12.88 -12.81 15.55
CA CYS A 90 12.04 -11.72 16.06
C CYS A 90 12.40 -10.39 15.41
N CYS A 91 13.67 -9.97 15.52
CA CYS A 91 14.15 -8.70 14.99
C CYS A 91 13.98 -8.60 13.47
N LEU A 92 14.35 -9.65 12.73
CA LEU A 92 14.20 -9.68 11.26
C LEU A 92 12.74 -9.58 10.84
N SER A 93 11.83 -10.27 11.53
CA SER A 93 10.40 -10.20 11.20
C SER A 93 9.81 -8.81 11.42
N ILE A 94 10.20 -8.13 12.49
CA ILE A 94 9.76 -6.76 12.78
C ILE A 94 10.27 -5.80 11.70
N ILE A 95 11.55 -5.90 11.32
CA ILE A 95 12.15 -5.09 10.25
C ILE A 95 11.40 -5.30 8.94
N LEU A 96 11.19 -6.56 8.54
CA LEU A 96 10.48 -6.89 7.30
C LEU A 96 9.04 -6.37 7.31
N THR A 97 8.36 -6.44 8.45
CA THR A 97 6.99 -5.90 8.61
C THR A 97 6.95 -4.42 8.26
N PHE A 98 7.83 -3.62 8.87
CA PHE A 98 7.90 -2.18 8.60
C PHE A 98 8.34 -1.88 7.16
N VAL A 99 9.27 -2.65 6.59
CA VAL A 99 9.68 -2.47 5.19
C VAL A 99 8.51 -2.74 4.23
N PHE A 100 7.72 -3.80 4.46
CA PHE A 100 6.56 -4.09 3.62
C PHE A 100 5.43 -3.07 3.79
N ASP A 101 5.21 -2.56 5.00
CA ASP A 101 4.28 -1.46 5.24
C ASP A 101 4.74 -0.17 4.53
N ALA A 102 6.04 0.14 4.57
CA ALA A 102 6.60 1.27 3.82
C ALA A 102 6.39 1.12 2.30
N VAL A 103 6.58 -0.09 1.75
CA VAL A 103 6.30 -0.38 0.33
C VAL A 103 4.81 -0.20 0.00
N PHE A 104 3.91 -0.64 0.90
CA PHE A 104 2.48 -0.41 0.74
C PHE A 104 2.14 1.09 0.72
N TYR A 105 2.64 1.86 1.68
CA TYR A 105 2.39 3.30 1.75
C TYR A 105 3.01 4.07 0.60
N LYS A 106 4.16 3.62 0.08
CA LYS A 106 4.73 4.15 -1.16
C LYS A 106 3.79 3.94 -2.34
N GLY A 107 3.32 2.71 -2.56
CA GLY A 107 2.37 2.43 -3.65
C GLY A 107 1.08 3.23 -3.53
N LYS A 108 0.60 3.44 -2.29
CA LYS A 108 -0.56 4.29 -2.01
C LYS A 108 -0.28 5.77 -2.30
N ALA A 109 0.89 6.29 -1.91
CA ALA A 109 1.28 7.68 -2.16
C ALA A 109 1.42 7.98 -3.66
N ASP A 110 2.02 7.07 -4.41
CA ASP A 110 2.16 7.18 -5.88
C ASP A 110 0.80 7.20 -6.56
N TRP A 111 -0.10 6.30 -6.16
CA TRP A 111 -1.48 6.27 -6.68
C TRP A 111 -2.29 7.53 -6.30
N GLN A 112 -2.13 8.03 -5.07
CA GLN A 112 -2.77 9.29 -4.64
C GLN A 112 -2.27 10.45 -5.49
N SER A 113 -0.97 10.52 -5.76
CA SER A 113 -0.35 11.53 -6.63
C SER A 113 -0.90 11.47 -8.05
N THR A 114 -1.00 10.28 -8.65
CA THR A 114 -1.49 10.12 -10.03
C THR A 114 -2.99 10.38 -10.17
N THR A 115 -3.76 10.22 -9.09
CA THR A 115 -5.21 10.48 -9.03
C THR A 115 -5.53 11.92 -8.59
N GLY A 116 -4.51 12.75 -8.31
CA GLY A 116 -4.70 14.12 -7.84
C GLY A 116 -5.22 14.23 -6.40
N GLN A 117 -5.10 13.17 -5.60
CA GLN A 117 -5.44 13.15 -4.19
C GLN A 117 -4.23 13.56 -3.32
N SER A 118 -4.49 14.08 -2.12
CA SER A 118 -3.43 14.34 -1.14
C SER A 118 -2.74 13.03 -0.74
N ASN A 119 -1.41 13.02 -0.82
CA ASN A 119 -0.55 11.89 -0.47
C ASN A 119 0.20 12.08 0.86
N THR A 120 -0.01 13.20 1.56
CA THR A 120 0.74 13.56 2.78
C THR A 120 0.64 12.46 3.84
N GLY A 121 -0.55 11.92 4.09
CA GLY A 121 -0.74 10.87 5.10
C GLY A 121 0.00 9.57 4.76
N SER A 122 0.05 9.20 3.47
CA SER A 122 0.76 7.99 3.03
C SER A 122 2.29 8.19 3.09
N ILE A 123 2.79 9.38 2.71
CA ILE A 123 4.21 9.71 2.85
C ILE A 123 4.63 9.71 4.32
N THR A 124 3.84 10.32 5.20
CA THR A 124 4.09 10.33 6.64
C THR A 124 4.13 8.91 7.20
N GLY A 125 3.17 8.05 6.83
CA GLY A 125 3.16 6.64 7.23
C GLY A 125 4.44 5.91 6.81
N MET A 126 4.83 6.05 5.54
CA MET A 126 6.06 5.47 5.01
C MET A 126 7.31 5.93 5.79
N ILE A 127 7.41 7.21 6.14
CA ILE A 127 8.55 7.74 6.92
C ILE A 127 8.59 7.11 8.31
N PHE A 128 7.45 7.03 9.00
CA PHE A 128 7.40 6.41 10.32
C PHE A 128 7.81 4.94 10.29
N ASP A 129 7.33 4.17 9.31
CA ASP A 129 7.71 2.76 9.17
C ASP A 129 9.22 2.60 8.97
N LEU A 130 9.83 3.43 8.12
CA LEU A 130 11.28 3.41 7.91
C LEU A 130 12.07 3.83 9.16
N LEU A 131 11.57 4.80 9.92
CA LEU A 131 12.18 5.20 11.20
C LEU A 131 12.13 4.06 12.22
N PHE A 132 10.98 3.39 12.36
CA PHE A 132 10.85 2.25 13.27
C PHE A 132 11.73 1.07 12.83
N ALA A 133 11.78 0.77 11.53
CA ALA A 133 12.71 -0.24 11.00
C ALA A 133 14.18 0.11 11.35
N GLY A 134 14.57 1.38 11.18
CA GLY A 134 15.90 1.85 11.53
C GLY A 134 16.23 1.71 13.02
N ILE A 135 15.28 2.06 13.90
CA ILE A 135 15.42 1.90 15.34
C ILE A 135 15.65 0.43 15.70
N VAL A 136 14.86 -0.49 15.13
CA VAL A 136 15.00 -1.94 15.38
C VAL A 136 16.35 -2.47 14.89
N ILE A 137 16.85 -1.98 13.76
CA ILE A 137 18.20 -2.33 13.27
C ILE A 137 19.28 -1.87 14.25
N ILE A 138 19.18 -0.64 14.78
CA ILE A 138 20.14 -0.13 15.77
C ILE A 138 20.11 -0.99 17.04
N PHE A 139 18.91 -1.30 17.55
CA PHE A 139 18.78 -2.18 18.72
C PHE A 139 19.36 -3.58 18.46
N GLY A 140 19.05 -4.19 17.31
CA GLY A 140 19.60 -5.49 16.94
C GLY A 140 21.12 -5.47 16.80
N TYR A 141 21.68 -4.39 16.26
CA TYR A 141 23.13 -4.22 16.15
C TYR A 141 23.80 -4.02 17.51
N MET A 142 23.22 -3.21 18.39
CA MET A 142 23.72 -3.02 19.76
C MET A 142 23.67 -4.32 20.56
N TRP A 143 22.62 -5.11 20.38
CA TRP A 143 22.50 -6.45 20.96
C TRP A 143 23.60 -7.38 20.44
N PHE A 144 23.79 -7.44 19.11
CA PHE A 144 24.80 -8.29 18.48
C PHE A 144 26.25 -7.96 18.89
N ILE A 145 26.55 -6.72 19.28
CA ILE A 145 27.88 -6.33 19.80
C ILE A 145 28.01 -6.62 21.30
N GLY A 146 26.90 -6.60 22.03
CA GLY A 146 26.88 -6.78 23.48
C GLY A 146 26.99 -8.24 23.94
N ASP A 147 26.63 -9.19 23.08
CA ASP A 147 26.74 -10.65 23.26
C ASP A 147 28.08 -11.18 22.71
#